data_AF-A0A009N1A1-F1
#
_entry.id   AF-A0A009N1A1-F1
#
_cell.length_a   1.000
_cell.length_b   1.000
_cell.length_c   1.000
_cell.angle_alpha   90.00
_cell.angle_beta   90.00
_cell.angle_gamma   90.00
#
_symmetry.space_group_name_H-M   'P 1'
#
loop_
_entity.id
_entity.type
_entity.pdbx_description
1 polymer ?
#
loop_
_entity_poly.entity_id
_entity_poly.type
_entity_poly.pdbx_seq_one_letter_code
_entity_poly.pdbx_strand_id
1 'polypeptide(L)'
;MYSGLRVLMQLQYLEVNPSISKKNIFSYTETPRMNELRNRTKKQKLEEIFSKKKIEFLDQIKDKENNIEFLQSLLSDDKTLEKYFINHKETMENDIKNIKSNIKLMDEILSK
;
A
#
# COMPACT_ATOMS: atom_id res chain seq x y z
N MET A 1 -2.57 -22.97 -32.76
CA MET A 1 -2.77 -21.75 -31.94
C MET A 1 -2.34 -22.09 -30.52
N TYR A 2 -1.43 -21.32 -29.93
CA TYR A 2 -0.95 -21.58 -28.56
C TYR A 2 -2.13 -21.54 -27.56
N SER A 3 -2.20 -22.53 -26.67
CA SER A 3 -3.29 -22.70 -25.71
C SER A 3 -3.55 -21.44 -24.87
N GLY A 4 -2.48 -20.77 -24.41
CA GLY A 4 -2.59 -19.52 -23.65
C GLY A 4 -3.25 -18.37 -24.42
N LEU A 5 -2.89 -18.18 -25.69
CA LEU A 5 -3.53 -17.16 -26.56
C LEU A 5 -5.01 -17.46 -26.79
N ARG A 6 -5.35 -18.75 -26.98
CA ARG A 6 -6.75 -19.17 -27.13
C ARG A 6 -7.57 -18.84 -25.87
N VAL A 7 -7.02 -19.08 -24.68
CA VAL A 7 -7.69 -18.74 -23.41
C VAL A 7 -7.86 -17.23 -23.26
N LEU A 8 -6.84 -16.44 -23.56
CA LEU A 8 -6.92 -14.98 -23.48
C LEU A 8 -7.98 -14.40 -24.44
N MET A 9 -8.15 -14.99 -25.62
CA MET A 9 -9.23 -14.62 -26.53
C MET A 9 -10.61 -15.08 -26.06
N GLN A 10 -10.74 -16.32 -25.57
CA GLN A 10 -12.01 -16.85 -25.04
C GLN A 10 -12.52 -16.01 -23.86
N LEU A 11 -11.61 -15.53 -23.02
CA LEU A 11 -11.92 -14.66 -21.89
C LEU A 11 -11.95 -13.17 -22.26
N GLN A 12 -11.86 -12.84 -23.56
CA GLN A 12 -11.95 -11.48 -24.09
C GLN A 12 -10.90 -10.51 -23.52
N TYR A 13 -9.72 -11.00 -23.19
CA TYR A 13 -8.56 -10.17 -22.84
C TYR A 13 -7.78 -9.72 -24.08
N LEU A 14 -7.86 -10.50 -25.16
CA LEU A 14 -7.29 -10.18 -26.46
C LEU A 14 -8.34 -10.33 -27.54
N GLU A 15 -8.24 -9.50 -28.57
CA GLU A 15 -9.02 -9.63 -29.80
C GLU A 15 -8.09 -9.63 -31.01
N VAL A 16 -8.54 -10.24 -32.12
CA VAL A 16 -7.76 -10.21 -33.37
C VAL A 16 -7.91 -8.83 -33.99
N ASN A 17 -6.80 -8.22 -34.38
CA ASN A 17 -6.79 -6.98 -35.14
C ASN A 17 -6.83 -7.31 -36.65
N PRO A 18 -7.98 -7.18 -37.32
CA PRO A 18 -8.11 -7.55 -38.73
C PRO A 18 -7.31 -6.63 -39.66
N SER A 19 -7.09 -5.37 -39.26
CA SER A 19 -6.39 -4.36 -40.07
C SER A 19 -4.90 -4.65 -40.24
N ILE A 20 -4.30 -5.36 -39.27
CA ILE A 20 -2.87 -5.71 -39.26
C ILE A 20 -2.67 -7.20 -39.60
N SER A 21 -3.70 -8.02 -39.41
CA SER A 21 -3.64 -9.46 -39.66
C SER A 21 -3.52 -9.76 -41.15
N LYS A 22 -2.71 -10.78 -41.48
CA LYS A 22 -2.53 -11.32 -42.83
C LYS A 22 -3.02 -12.77 -42.88
N LYS A 23 -3.18 -13.31 -44.08
CA LYS A 23 -3.77 -14.64 -44.35
C LYS A 23 -3.29 -15.78 -43.41
N ASN A 24 -2.04 -15.77 -42.99
CA ASN A 24 -1.44 -16.77 -42.08
C ASN A 24 -0.82 -16.16 -40.80
N ILE A 25 -1.01 -14.87 -40.54
CA ILE A 25 -0.40 -14.15 -39.42
C ILE A 25 -1.49 -13.35 -38.71
N PHE A 26 -1.78 -13.74 -37.47
CA PHE A 26 -2.75 -13.05 -36.63
C PHE A 26 -2.05 -12.05 -35.72
N SER A 27 -2.51 -10.81 -35.74
CA SER A 27 -2.11 -9.76 -34.81
C SER A 27 -3.22 -9.58 -33.77
N TYR A 28 -2.85 -9.31 -32.52
CA TYR A 28 -3.81 -9.17 -31.42
C TYR A 28 -3.72 -7.79 -30.79
N THR A 29 -4.86 -7.27 -30.34
CA THR A 29 -4.97 -6.06 -29.52
C THR A 29 -5.50 -6.40 -28.14
N GLU A 30 -5.01 -5.68 -27.13
CA GLU A 30 -5.52 -5.80 -25.77
C GLU A 30 -6.88 -5.13 -25.64
N THR A 31 -7.81 -5.79 -24.97
CA THR A 31 -9.11 -5.21 -24.65
C THR A 31 -9.04 -4.41 -23.34
N PRO A 32 -10.01 -3.52 -23.06
CA PRO A 32 -10.11 -2.85 -21.76
C PRO A 32 -10.14 -3.83 -20.58
N ARG A 33 -10.73 -5.02 -20.77
CA ARG A 33 -10.80 -6.09 -19.78
C ARG A 33 -9.41 -6.58 -19.34
N MET A 34 -8.42 -6.54 -20.23
CA MET A 34 -7.03 -6.89 -19.88
C MET A 34 -6.42 -5.86 -18.92
N ASN A 35 -6.73 -4.57 -19.12
CA ASN A 35 -6.31 -3.52 -18.19
C ASN A 35 -6.99 -3.67 -16.82
N GLU A 36 -8.28 -3.98 -16.79
CA GLU A 36 -9.01 -4.26 -15.55
C GLU A 36 -8.39 -5.43 -14.78
N LEU A 37 -8.05 -6.54 -15.46
CA LEU A 37 -7.40 -7.69 -14.84
C LEU A 37 -6.06 -7.29 -14.18
N ARG A 38 -5.22 -6.55 -14.92
CA ARG A 38 -3.93 -6.08 -14.41
C ARG A 38 -4.12 -5.16 -13.20
N ASN A 39 -5.06 -4.22 -13.27
CA ASN A 39 -5.32 -3.27 -12.19
C ASN A 39 -5.87 -3.97 -10.94
N ARG A 40 -6.82 -4.89 -11.10
CA ARG A 40 -7.34 -5.71 -10.01
C ARG A 40 -6.22 -6.50 -9.32
N THR A 41 -5.35 -7.14 -10.11
CA THR A 41 -4.24 -7.93 -9.56
C THR A 41 -3.24 -7.05 -8.80
N LYS A 42 -2.92 -5.86 -9.33
CA LYS A 42 -2.07 -4.89 -8.63
C LYS A 42 -2.70 -4.44 -7.31
N LYS A 43 -3.99 -4.10 -7.33
CA LYS A 43 -4.74 -3.67 -6.15
C LYS A 43 -4.74 -4.74 -5.06
N GLN A 44 -5.05 -5.99 -5.41
CA GLN A 44 -5.03 -7.11 -4.46
C GLN A 44 -3.67 -7.31 -3.80
N LYS A 45 -2.58 -7.22 -4.56
CA LYS A 45 -1.22 -7.30 -4.00
C LYS A 45 -0.91 -6.14 -3.05
N LEU A 46 -1.33 -4.93 -3.40
CA LEU A 46 -1.15 -3.75 -2.55
C LEU A 46 -1.99 -3.86 -1.27
N GLU A 47 -3.23 -4.31 -1.35
CA GLU A 47 -4.11 -4.54 -0.19
C GLU A 47 -3.45 -5.50 0.82
N GLU A 48 -2.88 -6.60 0.33
CA GLU A 48 -2.19 -7.57 1.18
C GLU A 48 -0.96 -6.96 1.88
N ILE A 49 -0.11 -6.26 1.12
CA ILE A 49 1.10 -5.60 1.65
C ILE A 49 0.71 -4.52 2.66
N PHE A 50 -0.28 -3.70 2.32
CA PHE A 50 -0.70 -2.58 3.15
C PHE A 50 -1.36 -3.05 4.44
N SER A 51 -2.14 -4.13 4.40
CA SER A 51 -2.75 -4.70 5.60
C SER A 51 -1.70 -5.15 6.61
N LYS A 52 -0.65 -5.85 6.16
CA LYS A 52 0.46 -6.29 7.02
C LYS A 52 1.20 -5.08 7.60
N LYS A 53 1.50 -4.09 6.76
CA LYS A 53 2.25 -2.90 7.19
C LYS A 53 1.44 -2.00 8.14
N LYS A 54 0.12 -1.94 7.98
CA LYS A 54 -0.79 -1.18 8.86
C LYS A 54 -0.77 -1.75 10.28
N ILE A 55 -0.75 -3.07 10.44
CA ILE A 55 -0.62 -3.71 11.75
C ILE A 55 0.71 -3.32 12.41
N GLU A 56 1.82 -3.47 11.67
CA GLU A 56 3.16 -3.08 12.17
C GLU A 56 3.22 -1.60 12.59
N PHE A 57 2.59 -0.72 11.81
CA PHE A 57 2.51 0.70 12.13
C PHE A 57 1.65 1.00 13.36
N LEU A 58 0.55 0.27 13.58
CA LEU A 58 -0.27 0.42 14.77
C LEU A 58 0.48 -0.02 16.02
N ASP A 59 1.24 -1.12 15.94
CA ASP A 59 2.08 -1.58 17.05
C ASP A 59 3.17 -0.54 17.38
N GLN A 60 3.84 0.01 16.36
CA GLN A 60 4.83 1.08 16.54
C GLN A 60 4.23 2.36 17.16
N ILE A 61 3.01 2.74 16.77
CA ILE A 61 2.32 3.88 17.38
C ILE A 61 2.08 3.60 18.86
N LYS A 62 1.54 2.42 19.18
CA LYS A 62 1.23 2.03 20.56
C LYS A 62 2.48 2.03 21.45
N ASP A 63 3.59 1.48 20.97
CA ASP A 63 4.85 1.47 21.72
C ASP A 63 5.36 2.89 22.00
N LYS A 64 5.28 3.79 21.01
CA LYS A 64 5.66 5.20 21.20
C LYS A 64 4.72 5.93 22.15
N GLU A 65 3.41 5.69 22.06
CA GLU A 65 2.40 6.26 22.97
C GLU A 65 2.66 5.82 24.42
N ASN A 66 2.94 4.53 24.66
CA ASN A 66 3.31 4.01 25.97
C ASN A 66 4.59 4.66 26.52
N ASN A 67 5.61 4.83 25.67
CA ASN A 67 6.87 5.48 26.07
C ASN A 67 6.67 6.95 26.44
N ILE A 68 5.81 7.67 25.70
CA ILE A 68 5.45 9.05 26.02
C ILE A 68 4.72 9.11 27.36
N GLU A 69 3.77 8.20 27.61
CA GLU A 69 3.05 8.12 28.89
C GLU A 69 4.00 7.83 30.05
N PHE A 70 4.94 6.90 29.87
CA PHE A 70 5.99 6.63 30.86
C PHE A 70 6.82 7.88 31.17
N LEU A 71 7.30 8.60 30.14
CA LEU A 71 8.05 9.85 30.34
C LEU A 71 7.20 10.91 31.06
N GLN A 72 5.92 11.03 30.73
CA GLN A 72 5.02 11.96 31.43
C GLN A 72 4.86 11.60 32.91
N SER A 73 4.77 10.30 33.24
CA SER A 73 4.72 9.85 34.64
C SER A 73 6.02 10.22 35.38
N LEU A 74 7.18 9.99 34.77
CA LEU A 74 8.48 10.29 35.35
C LEU A 74 8.67 11.80 35.60
N LEU A 75 8.24 12.64 34.64
CA LEU A 75 8.33 14.09 34.76
C LEU A 75 7.31 14.68 35.74
N SER A 76 6.26 13.93 36.08
CA SER A 76 5.32 14.31 37.14
C SER A 76 5.98 14.19 38.51
N ASP A 77 6.86 13.21 38.69
CA ASP A 77 7.62 12.99 39.93
C ASP A 77 8.84 13.92 40.02
N ASP A 78 9.59 14.11 38.93
CA ASP A 78 10.76 14.99 38.87
C ASP A 78 10.83 15.82 37.58
N LYS A 79 10.44 17.09 37.69
CA LYS A 79 10.48 18.04 36.57
C LYS A 79 11.90 18.41 36.12
N THR A 80 12.93 18.21 36.95
CA THR A 80 14.31 18.59 36.58
C THR A 80 14.86 17.72 35.44
N LEU A 81 14.23 16.56 35.21
CA LEU A 81 14.57 15.63 34.16
C LEU A 81 14.05 16.04 32.77
N GLU A 82 13.14 17.01 32.69
CA GLU A 82 12.48 17.42 31.44
C GLU A 82 13.47 17.79 30.33
N LYS A 83 14.53 18.51 30.69
CA LYS A 83 15.60 18.93 29.76
C LYS A 83 16.30 17.77 29.04
N TYR A 84 16.28 16.56 29.63
CA TYR A 84 16.91 15.38 29.04
C TYR A 84 15.96 14.64 28.09
N PHE A 85 14.65 14.77 28.28
CA PHE A 85 13.65 13.95 27.58
C PHE A 85 12.79 14.72 26.58
N ILE A 86 12.75 16.06 26.65
CA ILE A 86 11.88 16.89 25.79
C ILE A 86 12.06 16.62 24.29
N ASN A 87 13.30 16.60 23.81
CA ASN A 87 13.60 16.30 22.40
C ASN A 87 13.19 14.88 22.00
N HIS A 88 13.35 13.92 22.93
CA HIS A 88 13.01 12.53 22.64
C HIS A 88 11.49 12.35 22.54
N LYS A 89 10.74 13.01 23.44
CA LYS A 89 9.28 13.06 23.41
C LYS A 89 8.77 13.68 22.11
N GLU A 90 9.27 14.85 21.73
CA GLU A 90 8.88 15.53 20.48
C GLU A 90 9.18 14.66 19.24
N THR A 91 10.32 13.95 19.23
CA THR A 91 10.66 13.02 18.15
C THR A 91 9.64 11.89 18.04
N MET A 92 9.25 11.29 19.17
CA MET A 92 8.23 10.23 19.18
C MET A 92 6.86 10.74 18.74
N GLU A 93 6.46 11.94 19.14
CA GLU A 93 5.21 12.57 18.71
C GLU A 93 5.19 12.83 17.19
N ASN A 94 6.30 13.33 16.65
CA ASN A 94 6.46 13.52 15.20
C ASN A 94 6.46 12.20 14.44
N ASP A 95 7.12 11.17 14.95
CA ASP A 95 7.08 9.82 14.37
C ASP A 95 5.64 9.29 14.31
N ILE A 96 4.88 9.39 15.42
CA ILE A 96 3.47 8.96 15.45
C ILE A 96 2.67 9.69 14.38
N LYS A 97 2.85 11.00 14.24
CA LYS A 97 2.17 11.81 13.20
C LYS A 97 2.53 11.35 11.79
N ASN A 98 3.81 11.07 11.54
CA ASN A 98 4.29 10.57 10.24
C ASN A 98 3.72 9.19 9.92
N ILE A 99 3.71 8.27 10.89
CA ILE A 99 3.13 6.93 10.72
C ILE A 99 1.62 7.03 10.43
N LYS A 100 0.88 7.85 11.17
CA LYS A 100 -0.56 8.09 10.93
C LYS A 100 -0.80 8.67 9.52
N SER A 101 0.06 9.59 9.06
CA SER A 101 0.01 10.13 7.69
C SER A 101 0.26 9.04 6.63
N ASN A 102 1.23 8.15 6.85
CA ASN A 102 1.51 7.05 5.94
C ASN A 102 0.34 6.07 5.83
N ILE A 103 -0.29 5.73 6.95
CA ILE A 103 -1.50 4.88 6.95
C ILE A 103 -2.60 5.54 6.11
N LYS A 104 -2.82 6.85 6.26
CA LYS A 104 -3.81 7.58 5.46
C LYS A 104 -3.48 7.54 3.96
N LEU A 105 -2.22 7.75 3.60
CA LEU A 105 -1.76 7.67 2.21
C LEU A 105 -1.99 6.27 1.61
N MET A 106 -1.76 5.21 2.39
CA MET A 106 -2.04 3.84 1.97
C MET A 106 -3.53 3.63 1.67
N ASP A 107 -4.41 4.12 2.54
CA ASP A 107 -5.85 4.04 2.35
C ASP A 107 -6.30 4.85 1.10
N GLU A 108 -5.70 6.02 0.86
CA GLU A 108 -5.95 6.83 -0.35
C GLU A 108 -5.50 6.13 -1.64
N ILE A 109 -4.35 5.46 -1.64
CA ILE A 109 -3.85 4.69 -2.79
C ILE A 109 -4.82 3.55 -3.15
N LEU A 110 -5.42 2.89 -2.16
CA LEU A 110 -6.38 1.81 -2.38
C LEU A 110 -7.77 2.30 -2.79
N SER A 111 -8.11 3.55 -2.47
CA SER A 111 -9.38 4.18 -2.88
C SER A 111 -9.40 4.63 -4.34
N LYS A 112 -8.23 4.76 -4.97
CA LYS A 112 -8.06 5.06 -6.40
C LYS A 112 -8.16 3.78 -7.25
#